data_AF-A0A2I0J011-F1
#
_entry.id   AF-A0A2I0J011-F1
#
_cell.length_a   1.000
_cell.length_b   1.000
_cell.length_c   1.000
_cell.angle_alpha   90.00
_cell.angle_beta   90.00
_cell.angle_gamma   90.00
#
_symmetry.space_group_name_H-M   'P 1'
#
loop_
_entity.id
_entity.type
_entity.pdbx_description
1 polymer ?
#
loop_
_entity_poly.entity_id
_entity_poly.type
_entity_poly.pdbx_seq_one_letter_code
_entity_poly.pdbx_strand_id
1 'polypeptide(L)'
;MAEPPKRQGGRPMPPGRGGPPPPPPPRARYEPVEREKTCPLLLRVFTKSGGHNSKEEFAVRGKEPKDEVQIYTWKDATLRELTDLVGKTFSYGNGRRLDDIKTLAELSFQIGDYLDVAIL
;
A
#
# COMPACT_ATOMS: atom_id res chain seq x y z
N MET A 1 -4.74 -45.34 68.92
CA MET A 1 -5.73 -45.59 67.85
C MET A 1 -6.52 -44.30 67.65
N ALA A 2 -6.28 -43.58 66.55
CA ALA A 2 -7.12 -42.47 66.10
C ALA A 2 -6.85 -42.29 64.58
N GLU A 3 -7.90 -42.39 63.78
CA GLU A 3 -7.89 -42.46 62.31
C GLU A 3 -7.48 -41.13 61.64
N PRO A 4 -6.83 -41.14 60.46
CA PRO A 4 -6.60 -39.94 59.67
C PRO A 4 -7.82 -39.60 58.79
N PRO A 5 -8.29 -38.35 58.73
CA PRO A 5 -9.40 -37.98 57.85
C PRO A 5 -8.99 -37.79 56.38
N LYS A 6 -9.62 -38.63 55.56
CA LYS A 6 -9.95 -38.60 54.12
C LYS A 6 -9.58 -37.39 53.25
N ARG A 7 -8.97 -37.75 52.12
CA ARG A 7 -8.87 -37.02 50.83
C ARG A 7 -10.23 -36.47 50.36
N GLN A 8 -10.24 -35.22 49.90
CA GLN A 8 -11.26 -34.66 48.99
C GLN A 8 -10.48 -33.80 47.99
N GLY A 9 -10.24 -34.28 46.77
CA GLY A 9 -11.22 -34.21 45.70
C GLY A 9 -10.87 -33.00 44.83
N GLY A 10 -9.92 -33.19 43.90
CA GLY A 10 -9.47 -32.14 42.99
C GLY A 10 -10.62 -31.57 42.18
N ARG A 11 -10.79 -30.24 42.22
CA ARG A 11 -11.68 -29.52 41.30
C ARG A 11 -11.19 -29.78 39.87
N PRO A 12 -12.02 -30.29 38.94
CA PRO A 12 -11.63 -30.33 37.54
C PRO A 12 -11.55 -28.90 37.00
N MET A 13 -10.42 -28.56 36.39
CA MET A 13 -10.29 -27.33 35.61
C MET A 13 -11.23 -27.42 34.40
N PRO A 14 -11.91 -26.33 34.00
CA PRO A 14 -12.71 -26.34 32.78
C PRO A 14 -11.78 -26.59 31.58
N PRO A 15 -12.20 -27.37 30.56
CA PRO A 15 -11.44 -27.49 29.33
C PRO A 15 -11.38 -26.10 28.70
N GLY A 16 -10.17 -25.55 28.58
CA GLY A 16 -9.91 -24.37 27.78
C GLY A 16 -10.38 -24.66 26.36
N ARG A 17 -11.53 -24.08 25.99
CA ARG A 17 -11.93 -23.95 24.59
C ARG A 17 -10.91 -23.04 23.93
N GLY A 18 -9.79 -23.62 23.51
CA GLY A 18 -8.96 -23.06 22.46
C GLY A 18 -9.82 -23.02 21.22
N GLY A 19 -10.53 -21.91 21.03
CA GLY A 19 -11.25 -21.65 19.79
C GLY A 19 -10.26 -21.65 18.63
N PRO A 20 -10.73 -21.91 17.39
CA PRO A 20 -9.90 -21.71 16.22
C PRO A 20 -9.30 -20.29 16.24
N PRO A 21 -8.06 -20.10 15.73
CA PRO A 21 -7.50 -18.77 15.61
C PRO A 21 -8.49 -17.85 14.87
N PRO A 22 -8.57 -16.55 15.22
CA PRO A 22 -9.42 -15.63 14.49
C PRO A 22 -9.09 -15.72 13.00
N PRO A 23 -10.10 -15.63 12.11
CA PRO A 23 -9.84 -15.56 10.68
C PRO A 23 -8.83 -14.44 10.43
N PRO A 24 -7.86 -14.61 9.51
CA PRO A 24 -6.98 -13.52 9.14
C PRO A 24 -7.87 -12.31 8.79
N PRO A 25 -7.51 -11.09 9.21
CA PRO A 25 -8.25 -9.90 8.79
C PRO A 25 -8.41 -10.00 7.27
N PRO A 26 -9.57 -9.62 6.70
CA PRO A 26 -9.68 -9.56 5.26
C PRO A 26 -8.49 -8.74 4.79
N ARG A 27 -7.50 -9.40 4.18
CA ARG A 27 -6.48 -8.71 3.37
C ARG A 27 -7.33 -7.76 2.56
N ALA A 28 -7.11 -6.46 2.70
CA ALA A 28 -7.86 -5.45 1.97
C ALA A 28 -7.76 -5.84 0.49
N ARG A 29 -8.73 -6.63 0.03
CA ARG A 29 -8.89 -7.02 -1.34
C ARG A 29 -9.47 -5.74 -1.88
N TYR A 30 -8.58 -4.86 -2.31
CA TYR A 30 -9.01 -3.72 -3.07
C TYR A 30 -9.76 -4.29 -4.26
N GLU A 31 -11.07 -4.14 -4.23
CA GLU A 31 -11.91 -4.57 -5.34
C GLU A 31 -11.55 -3.71 -6.56
N PRO A 32 -11.54 -4.29 -7.76
CA PRO A 32 -11.29 -3.55 -8.98
C PRO A 32 -12.22 -2.33 -9.03
N VAL A 33 -11.62 -1.14 -9.11
CA VAL A 33 -12.40 0.10 -9.10
C VAL A 33 -13.21 0.17 -10.39
N GLU A 34 -14.53 0.30 -10.28
CA GLU A 34 -15.42 0.55 -11.42
C GLU A 34 -15.19 1.97 -11.95
N ARG A 35 -14.26 2.10 -12.92
CA ARG A 35 -13.74 3.37 -13.45
C ARG A 35 -14.82 4.26 -14.09
N GLU A 36 -15.94 3.67 -14.52
CA GLU A 36 -17.08 4.38 -15.11
C GLU A 36 -17.95 5.09 -14.07
N LYS A 37 -18.03 4.56 -12.85
CA LYS A 37 -18.86 5.10 -11.76
C LYS A 37 -18.03 5.82 -10.70
N THR A 38 -16.73 5.60 -10.67
CA THR A 38 -15.82 6.15 -9.67
C THR A 38 -15.09 7.36 -10.24
N CYS A 39 -15.18 8.51 -9.59
CA CYS A 39 -14.39 9.68 -9.98
C CYS A 39 -12.89 9.38 -9.88
N PRO A 40 -12.09 9.68 -10.92
CA PRO A 40 -10.65 9.51 -10.86
C PRO A 40 -10.05 10.46 -9.81
N LEU A 41 -8.94 10.02 -9.22
CA LEU A 41 -8.09 10.83 -8.36
C LEU A 41 -7.00 11.53 -9.17
N LEU A 42 -6.66 12.75 -8.76
CA LEU A 42 -5.51 13.48 -9.27
C LEU A 42 -4.26 12.95 -8.59
N LEU A 43 -3.42 12.24 -9.35
CA LEU A 43 -2.12 11.79 -8.91
C LEU A 43 -1.06 12.79 -9.36
N ARG A 44 -0.33 13.37 -8.41
CA ARG A 44 0.83 14.23 -8.68
C ARG A 44 2.09 13.34 -8.72
N VAL A 45 2.65 13.19 -9.91
CA VAL A 45 3.87 12.42 -10.15
C VAL A 45 5.01 13.38 -10.38
N PHE A 46 6.09 13.26 -9.62
CA PHE A 46 7.29 14.04 -9.79
C PHE A 46 8.35 13.18 -10.45
N THR A 47 9.02 13.74 -11.44
CA THR A 47 10.08 13.03 -12.16
C THR A 47 11.40 13.77 -12.06
N LYS A 48 12.51 13.03 -12.01
CA LYS A 48 13.85 13.62 -12.04
C LYS A 48 14.79 12.78 -12.87
N SER A 49 15.52 13.45 -13.77
CA SER A 49 16.60 12.86 -14.56
C SER A 49 17.83 12.63 -13.70
N GLY A 50 18.38 11.41 -13.72
CA GLY A 50 19.60 11.05 -13.01
C GLY A 50 19.42 10.58 -11.56
N GLY A 51 18.18 10.33 -11.12
CA GLY A 51 17.89 9.75 -9.80
C GLY A 51 16.54 10.14 -9.22
N HIS A 52 16.26 9.68 -7.99
CA HIS A 52 15.06 10.04 -7.24
C HIS A 52 15.18 11.46 -6.66
N ASN A 53 14.05 12.16 -6.52
CA ASN A 53 14.04 13.43 -5.78
C ASN A 53 14.28 13.17 -4.28
N SER A 54 14.99 14.08 -3.62
CA SER A 54 15.18 13.98 -2.16
C SER A 54 13.86 14.27 -1.47
N LYS A 55 13.45 13.39 -0.55
CA LYS A 55 12.25 13.57 0.30
C LYS A 55 12.14 14.95 0.96
N GLU A 56 13.29 15.59 1.23
CA GLU A 56 13.40 16.93 1.82
C GLU A 56 12.86 18.02 0.89
N GLU A 57 12.96 17.83 -0.43
CA GLU A 57 12.45 18.77 -1.44
C GLU A 57 10.91 18.78 -1.48
N PHE A 58 10.29 17.64 -1.17
CA PHE A 58 8.84 17.51 -1.03
C PHE A 58 8.29 18.08 0.28
N ALA A 59 9.13 18.19 1.32
CA ALA A 59 8.72 18.74 2.62
C ALA A 59 8.55 20.27 2.57
N VAL A 60 9.22 20.94 1.63
CA VAL A 60 9.21 22.40 1.50
C VAL A 60 8.22 22.81 0.41
N ARG A 61 7.01 23.19 0.84
CA ARG A 61 5.98 23.79 -0.03
C ARG A 61 6.58 24.95 -0.83
N GLY A 62 6.58 24.85 -2.16
CA GLY A 62 7.16 25.86 -3.07
C GLY A 62 8.59 25.60 -3.57
N LYS A 63 9.26 24.54 -3.09
CA LYS A 63 10.47 23.97 -3.72
C LYS A 63 10.20 22.68 -4.49
N GLU A 64 8.93 22.32 -4.63
CA GLU A 64 8.50 21.13 -5.38
C GLU A 64 9.14 21.15 -6.78
N PRO A 65 9.68 20.01 -7.25
CA PRO A 65 10.28 19.92 -8.57
C PRO A 65 9.31 20.40 -9.65
N LYS A 66 9.82 21.16 -10.63
CA LYS A 66 8.98 21.70 -11.73
C LYS A 66 8.48 20.60 -12.68
N ASP A 67 9.17 19.47 -12.71
CA ASP A 67 8.81 18.27 -13.48
C ASP A 67 7.70 17.47 -12.77
N GLU A 68 6.58 18.14 -12.51
CA GLU A 68 5.34 17.53 -12.04
C GLU A 68 4.47 17.14 -13.22
N VAL A 69 4.07 15.88 -13.27
CA VAL A 69 3.03 15.35 -14.14
C VAL A 69 1.80 15.04 -13.32
N GLN A 70 0.69 15.64 -13.73
CA GLN A 70 -0.61 15.36 -13.14
C GLN A 70 -1.32 14.29 -13.95
N ILE A 71 -1.66 13.17 -13.30
CA ILE A 71 -2.32 12.02 -13.93
C ILE A 71 -3.67 11.80 -13.27
N TYR A 72 -4.74 11.81 -14.06
CA TYR A 72 -6.06 11.38 -13.60
C TYR A 72 -6.13 9.85 -13.66
N THR A 73 -6.20 9.20 -12.50
CA THR A 73 -6.17 7.74 -12.41
C THR A 73 -7.09 7.22 -11.30
N TRP A 74 -7.13 5.92 -11.07
CA TRP A 74 -7.88 5.30 -9.97
C TRP A 74 -6.93 4.55 -9.04
N LYS A 75 -7.39 4.21 -7.84
CA LYS A 75 -6.58 3.44 -6.87
C LYS A 75 -6.18 2.06 -7.40
N ASP A 76 -6.96 1.52 -8.32
CA ASP A 76 -6.68 0.24 -8.97
C ASP A 76 -5.58 0.31 -10.04
N ALA A 77 -5.12 1.52 -10.43
CA ALA A 77 -4.08 1.63 -11.44
C ALA A 77 -2.75 1.04 -10.93
N THR A 78 -2.05 0.37 -11.84
CA THR A 78 -0.75 -0.22 -11.54
C THR A 78 0.35 0.82 -11.63
N LEU A 79 1.39 0.67 -10.81
CA LEU A 79 2.60 1.49 -10.94
C LEU A 79 3.23 1.39 -12.34
N ARG A 80 3.07 0.26 -13.02
CA ARG A 80 3.50 0.08 -14.41
C ARG A 80 2.74 0.96 -15.39
N GLU A 81 1.42 1.02 -15.31
CA GLU A 81 0.61 1.92 -16.17
C GLU A 81 1.02 3.38 -15.97
N LEU A 82 1.23 3.80 -14.73
CA LEU A 82 1.68 5.15 -14.40
C LEU A 82 3.06 5.47 -14.98
N THR A 83 4.02 4.56 -14.78
CA THR A 83 5.39 4.72 -15.29
C THR A 83 5.42 4.76 -16.81
N ASP A 84 4.58 3.97 -17.49
CA ASP A 84 4.48 3.97 -18.95
C ASP A 84 3.90 5.29 -19.49
N LEU A 85 2.91 5.86 -18.79
CA LEU A 85 2.34 7.16 -19.13
C LEU A 85 3.39 8.28 -19.02
N VAL A 86 4.17 8.25 -17.93
CA VAL A 86 5.25 9.20 -17.67
C VAL A 86 6.40 9.02 -18.66
N GLY A 87 6.82 7.78 -18.94
CA GLY A 87 7.86 7.48 -19.92
C GLY A 87 7.48 7.98 -21.32
N LYS A 88 6.20 7.83 -21.72
CA LYS A 88 5.67 8.39 -22.98
C LYS A 88 5.71 9.92 -22.99
N THR A 89 5.29 10.58 -21.92
CA THR A 89 5.21 12.05 -21.91
C THR A 89 6.59 12.71 -22.03
N PHE A 90 7.63 12.07 -21.51
CA PHE A 90 8.99 12.60 -21.56
C PHE A 90 9.93 11.89 -22.55
N SER A 91 9.43 10.95 -23.35
CA SER A 91 10.20 10.20 -24.35
C SER A 91 11.44 9.47 -23.79
N TYR A 92 11.39 9.00 -22.54
CA TYR A 92 12.48 8.23 -21.94
C TYR A 92 12.24 6.72 -22.09
N GLY A 93 13.32 5.96 -22.32
CA GLY A 93 13.22 4.51 -22.50
C GLY A 93 12.69 3.84 -21.23
N ASN A 94 11.69 2.97 -21.37
CA ASN A 94 11.19 2.13 -20.26
C ASN A 94 12.31 1.21 -19.76
N GLY A 95 13.11 1.70 -18.81
CA GLY A 95 14.06 0.89 -18.05
C GLY A 95 13.31 -0.29 -17.45
N ARG A 96 13.85 -1.50 -17.63
CA ARG A 96 13.23 -2.76 -17.22
C ARG A 96 13.04 -2.79 -15.69
N ARG A 97 11.95 -2.24 -15.19
CA ARG A 97 11.53 -2.42 -13.81
C ARG A 97 10.58 -3.61 -13.75
N LEU A 98 11.15 -4.72 -13.30
CA LEU A 98 10.42 -5.94 -12.99
C LEU A 98 9.56 -5.66 -11.75
N ASP A 99 8.28 -6.06 -11.83
CA ASP A 99 7.40 -6.26 -10.67
C ASP A 99 6.68 -5.05 -10.04
N ASP A 100 6.23 -4.09 -10.86
CA ASP A 100 5.29 -3.03 -10.43
C ASP A 100 3.81 -3.43 -10.66
N ILE A 101 3.45 -4.68 -10.35
CA ILE A 101 2.05 -5.17 -10.41
C ILE A 101 1.21 -4.54 -9.28
N LYS A 102 1.87 -4.00 -8.25
CA LYS A 102 1.20 -3.34 -7.14
C LYS A 102 0.37 -2.16 -7.63
N THR A 103 -0.87 -2.14 -7.19
CA THR A 103 -1.77 -1.00 -7.43
C THR A 103 -1.54 0.10 -6.41
N LEU A 104 -1.96 1.33 -6.71
CA LEU A 104 -1.94 2.41 -5.70
C LEU A 104 -2.73 2.04 -4.44
N ALA A 105 -3.79 1.26 -4.62
CA ALA A 105 -4.60 0.66 -3.58
C ALA A 105 -3.75 -0.17 -2.62
N GLU A 106 -2.96 -1.10 -3.13
CA GLU A 106 -2.07 -1.94 -2.31
C GLU A 106 -0.99 -1.14 -1.57
N LEU A 107 -0.56 -0.02 -2.13
CA LEU A 107 0.35 0.92 -1.49
C LEU A 107 -0.34 1.84 -0.47
N SER A 108 -1.65 1.70 -0.30
CA SER A 108 -2.50 2.56 0.56
C SER A 108 -2.38 4.05 0.21
N PHE A 109 -2.21 4.36 -1.07
CA PHE A 109 -2.07 5.72 -1.56
C PHE A 109 -3.34 6.52 -1.31
N GLN A 110 -3.16 7.72 -0.76
CA GLN A 110 -4.20 8.69 -0.45
C GLN A 110 -4.13 9.88 -1.40
N ILE A 111 -5.24 10.60 -1.51
CA ILE A 111 -5.29 11.82 -2.31
C ILE A 111 -4.42 12.85 -1.60
N GLY A 112 -3.38 13.34 -2.31
CA GLY A 112 -2.37 14.23 -1.75
C GLY A 112 -1.02 13.56 -1.46
N ASP A 113 -0.91 12.23 -1.60
CA ASP A 113 0.39 11.57 -1.64
C ASP A 113 1.13 11.89 -2.94
N TYR A 114 2.45 11.75 -2.90
CA TYR A 114 3.36 12.04 -4.00
C TYR A 114 3.98 10.76 -4.54
N LEU A 115 4.03 10.64 -5.86
CA LEU A 115 4.75 9.56 -6.53
C LEU A 115 6.04 10.13 -7.15
N ASP A 116 7.19 9.61 -6.78
CA ASP A 116 8.47 9.99 -7.37
C ASP A 116 8.97 8.92 -8.35
N VAL A 117 9.23 9.33 -9.59
CA VAL A 117 9.75 8.46 -10.65
C VAL A 117 11.14 8.97 -11.04
N ALA A 118 12.16 8.20 -10.69
CA ALA A 118 13.51 8.43 -11.18
C ALA A 118 13.62 7.99 -12.63
N ILE A 119 14.08 8.91 -13.47
CA ILE A 119 14.38 8.67 -14.87
C ILE A 119 15.90 8.51 -14.96
N LEU A 120 16.35 7.33 -15.39
CA LEU A 120 17.77 6.99 -15.53
C LEU A 120 18.19 6.98 -16.99
#